data_AF-A0A2J7QNB3-F1
#
_entry.id   AF-A0A2J7QNB3-F1
#
_cell.length_a   1.000
_cell.length_b   1.000
_cell.length_c   1.000
_cell.angle_alpha   90.00
_cell.angle_beta   90.00
_cell.angle_gamma   90.00
#
_symmetry.space_group_name_H-M   'P 1'
#
loop_
_entity.id
_entity.type
_entity.pdbx_description
1 polymer ?
#
loop_
_entity_poly.entity_id
_entity_poly.type
_entity_poly.pdbx_seq_one_letter_code
_entity_poly.pdbx_strand_id
1 'polypeptide(L)'
;MVAQLWGERKNKPTMNYEKLSRALRYYYDGDMIAKVHGKRFVYKFVCDLKQLLGYSASELNRLVEECARKSLNVGQHFTTI
;
A
#
# COMPACT_ATOMS: atom_id res chain seq x y z
N MET A 1 -12.28 -2.72 0.98
CA MET A 1 -11.12 -2.08 1.66
C MET A 1 -10.33 -1.17 0.70
N VAL A 2 -9.30 -1.63 -0.02
CA VAL A 2 -8.38 -0.73 -0.78
C VAL A 2 -9.06 0.06 -1.92
N ALA A 3 -9.87 -0.60 -2.74
CA ALA A 3 -10.54 0.07 -3.85
C ALA A 3 -11.59 1.09 -3.39
N GLN A 4 -12.22 0.87 -2.24
CA GLN A 4 -13.15 1.82 -1.64
C GLN A 4 -12.39 3.06 -1.15
N LEU A 5 -11.30 2.88 -0.38
CA LEU A 5 -10.44 3.98 0.06
C LEU A 5 -9.88 4.81 -1.12
N TRP A 6 -9.47 4.13 -2.19
CA TRP A 6 -9.08 4.81 -3.44
C TRP A 6 -10.23 5.58 -4.08
N GLY A 7 -11.43 4.99 -4.09
CA GLY A 7 -12.66 5.62 -4.56
C GLY A 7 -12.99 6.89 -3.79
N GLU A 8 -13.00 6.82 -2.46
CA GLU A 8 -13.23 7.96 -1.56
C GLU A 8 -12.21 9.07 -1.83
N ARG A 9 -10.91 8.73 -1.87
CA ARG A 9 -9.83 9.70 -2.11
C ARG A 9 -9.93 10.43 -3.46
N LYS A 10 -10.50 9.77 -4.47
CA LYS A 10 -10.66 10.31 -5.84
C LYS A 10 -12.10 10.74 -6.16
N ASN A 11 -13.00 10.74 -5.17
CA ASN A 11 -14.43 10.99 -5.33
C ASN A 11 -15.09 10.15 -6.45
N LYS A 12 -14.83 8.83 -6.42
CA LYS A 12 -15.38 7.83 -7.35
C LYS A 12 -16.16 6.77 -6.54
N PRO A 13 -17.46 7.01 -6.23
CA PRO A 13 -18.22 6.15 -5.31
C PRO A 13 -18.45 4.72 -5.85
N THR A 14 -18.37 4.52 -7.16
CA THR A 14 -18.53 3.19 -7.79
C THR A 14 -17.20 2.47 -8.05
N MET A 15 -16.11 2.91 -7.39
CA MET A 15 -14.80 2.27 -7.50
C MET A 15 -14.82 0.87 -6.88
N ASN A 16 -14.22 -0.10 -7.57
CA ASN A 16 -14.10 -1.48 -7.11
C ASN A 16 -12.75 -2.08 -7.52
N TYR A 17 -12.46 -3.30 -7.07
CA TYR A 17 -11.17 -3.93 -7.34
C TYR A 17 -10.94 -4.19 -8.84
N GLU A 18 -11.96 -4.57 -9.61
CA GLU A 18 -11.84 -4.79 -11.04
C GLU A 18 -11.37 -3.53 -11.78
N LYS A 19 -11.99 -2.38 -11.48
CA LYS A 19 -11.61 -1.07 -12.03
C LYS A 19 -10.21 -0.64 -11.56
N LEU A 20 -9.91 -0.80 -10.27
CA LEU A 20 -8.59 -0.47 -9.72
C LEU A 20 -7.49 -1.34 -10.33
N SER A 21 -7.73 -2.64 -10.48
CA SER A 21 -6.77 -3.56 -11.10
C SER A 21 -6.53 -3.19 -12.56
N ARG A 22 -7.55 -2.68 -13.28
CA ARG A 22 -7.39 -2.17 -14.65
C ARG A 22 -6.49 -0.94 -14.70
N ALA A 23 -6.59 -0.06 -13.70
CA ALA A 23 -5.70 1.09 -13.56
C ALA A 23 -4.25 0.66 -13.25
N LEU A 24 -4.06 -0.33 -12.37
CA LEU A 24 -2.74 -0.89 -12.07
C LEU A 24 -2.04 -1.46 -13.31
N ARG A 25 -2.79 -2.07 -14.24
CA ARG A 25 -2.23 -2.62 -15.49
C ARG A 25 -1.57 -1.56 -16.37
N TYR A 26 -2.01 -0.29 -16.30
CA TYR A 26 -1.35 0.78 -17.06
C TYR A 26 0.05 1.11 -16.57
N TYR A 27 0.46 0.64 -15.39
CA TYR A 27 1.80 0.85 -14.86
C TYR A 27 2.78 -0.26 -15.26
N TYR A 28 2.32 -1.38 -15.81
CA TYR A 28 3.18 -2.56 -16.03
C TYR A 28 4.28 -2.33 -17.07
N ASP A 29 3.98 -1.51 -18.08
CA ASP A 29 4.95 -1.15 -19.13
C ASP A 29 5.87 0.02 -18.68
N GLY A 30 5.58 0.60 -17.52
CA GLY A 30 6.36 1.68 -16.92
C GLY A 30 7.34 1.20 -15.85
N ASP A 31 7.98 2.15 -15.20
CA ASP A 31 9.00 1.95 -14.17
C ASP A 31 8.44 2.08 -12.74
N MET A 32 7.12 2.16 -12.57
CA MET A 32 6.49 2.40 -11.27
C MET A 32 6.04 1.10 -10.57
N ILE A 33 5.16 0.31 -11.20
CA ILE A 33 4.54 -0.89 -10.60
C ILE A 33 4.47 -2.03 -11.62
N ALA A 34 4.93 -3.21 -11.23
CA ALA A 34 4.80 -4.45 -12.01
C ALA A 34 3.92 -5.50 -11.32
N LYS A 35 3.32 -6.40 -12.12
CA LYS A 35 2.61 -7.57 -11.60
C LYS A 35 3.57 -8.67 -11.17
N VAL A 36 3.33 -9.26 -10.00
CA VAL A 36 3.99 -10.51 -9.61
C VAL A 36 3.20 -11.70 -10.15
N HIS A 37 3.69 -12.35 -11.20
CA HIS A 37 3.05 -13.52 -11.80
C HIS A 37 2.99 -14.70 -10.81
N GLY A 38 1.95 -15.54 -10.92
CA GLY A 38 1.73 -16.67 -10.02
C GLY A 38 1.20 -16.32 -8.61
N LYS A 39 1.14 -15.04 -8.22
CA LYS A 39 0.62 -14.60 -6.91
C LYS A 39 -0.62 -13.72 -7.07
N ARG A 40 -1.77 -14.14 -6.53
CA ARG A 40 -3.01 -13.35 -6.59
C ARG A 40 -2.88 -12.09 -5.73
N PHE A 41 -3.34 -10.96 -6.26
CA PHE A 41 -3.34 -9.66 -5.58
C PHE A 41 -1.97 -9.10 -5.17
N VAL A 42 -0.87 -9.67 -5.68
CA VAL A 42 0.49 -9.19 -5.39
C VAL A 42 1.05 -8.37 -6.55
N TYR A 43 1.60 -7.21 -6.22
CA TYR A 43 2.25 -6.25 -7.12
C TYR A 43 3.56 -5.80 -6.49
N LYS A 44 4.47 -5.26 -7.29
CA LYS A 44 5.78 -4.80 -6.83
C LYS A 44 6.05 -3.38 -7.34
N PHE A 45 6.53 -2.51 -6.47
CA PHE A 45 7.14 -1.24 -6.89
C PHE A 45 8.50 -1.54 -7.54
N VAL A 46 8.67 -1.13 -8.79
CA VAL A 46 9.92 -1.34 -9.55
C VAL A 46 10.77 -0.07 -9.65
N CYS A 47 10.23 1.08 -9.23
CA CYS A 47 10.96 2.32 -9.13
C CYS A 47 11.95 2.32 -7.95
N ASP A 48 12.93 3.22 -8.01
CA ASP A 48 13.83 3.46 -6.89
C ASP A 48 13.12 4.27 -5.79
N LEU A 49 12.53 3.55 -4.83
CA LEU A 49 11.89 4.15 -3.66
C LEU A 49 12.87 4.95 -2.79
N LYS A 50 14.15 4.59 -2.76
CA LYS A 50 15.13 5.31 -1.95
C LYS A 50 15.42 6.66 -2.55
N GLN A 51 15.54 6.74 -3.87
CA GLN A 51 15.67 8.03 -4.57
C GLN A 51 14.38 8.86 -4.46
N LEU A 52 13.21 8.22 -4.57
CA LEU A 52 11.91 8.92 -4.60
C LEU A 52 11.44 9.41 -3.22
N LEU A 53 11.65 8.63 -2.16
CA LEU A 53 11.08 8.86 -0.83
C LEU A 53 12.13 8.92 0.29
N GLY A 54 13.42 8.71 -0.03
CA GLY A 54 14.50 8.64 0.96
C GLY A 54 14.65 7.28 1.65
N TYR A 55 13.75 6.32 1.39
CA TYR A 55 13.74 5.00 2.03
C TYR A 55 13.52 3.87 1.01
N SER A 56 14.23 2.77 1.19
CA SER A 56 13.99 1.52 0.47
C SER A 56 12.71 0.83 0.95
N ALA A 57 12.18 -0.11 0.14
CA ALA A 57 11.02 -0.92 0.51
C ALA A 57 11.20 -1.66 1.85
N SER A 58 12.40 -2.17 2.13
CA SER A 58 12.74 -2.86 3.38
C SER A 58 12.75 -1.92 4.59
N GLU A 59 13.28 -0.70 4.43
CA GLU A 59 13.29 0.31 5.50
C GLU A 59 11.87 0.75 5.83
N LEU A 60 11.04 1.03 4.80
CA LEU A 60 9.64 1.37 4.97
C LEU A 60 8.86 0.25 5.67
N ASN A 61 9.06 -1.02 5.26
CA ASN A 61 8.39 -2.15 5.89
C ASN A 61 8.70 -2.23 7.39
N ARG A 62 9.99 -2.11 7.76
CA ARG A 62 10.42 -2.10 9.16
C ARG A 62 9.77 -0.97 9.96
N LEU A 63 9.75 0.26 9.41
CA LEU A 63 9.16 1.42 10.08
C LEU A 63 7.66 1.26 10.31
N VAL A 64 6.94 0.71 9.33
CA VAL A 64 5.49 0.44 9.45
C VAL A 64 5.22 -0.63 10.51
N GLU A 65 6.00 -1.71 10.55
CA GLU A 65 5.88 -2.76 11.57
C GLU A 65 6.18 -2.25 12.99
N GLU A 66 7.20 -1.40 13.14
CA GLU A 66 7.50 -0.72 14.40
C GLU A 66 6.37 0.20 14.86
N CYS A 67 5.80 0.99 13.96
CA CYS A 67 4.67 1.87 14.25
C CYS A 67 3.43 1.07 14.66
N ALA A 68 3.13 0.00 13.92
CA ALA A 68 2.01 -0.88 14.23
C ALA A 68 2.14 -1.47 15.64
N ARG A 69 3.31 -2.00 16.03
CA ARG A 69 3.55 -2.49 17.41
C ARG A 69 3.37 -1.42 18.47
N LYS A 70 3.86 -0.19 18.23
CA LYS A 70 3.71 0.92 19.18
C LYS A 70 2.24 1.31 19.36
N SER A 71 1.46 1.34 18.28
CA SER A 71 0.03 1.67 18.36
C SER A 71 -0.77 0.67 19.20
N LEU A 72 -0.42 -0.61 19.16
CA LEU A 72 -1.02 -1.64 20.01
C LEU A 72 -0.68 -1.45 21.49
N ASN A 73 0.57 -1.08 21.79
CA ASN A 73 1.02 -0.87 23.17
C ASN A 73 0.40 0.40 23.79
N VAL A 74 0.17 1.44 22.98
CA VAL A 74 -0.51 2.66 23.45
C VAL A 74 -1.97 2.36 23.80
N GLY A 75 -2.66 1.50 23.03
CA GLY A 75 -4.04 1.10 23.33
C GLY A 75 -4.22 0.38 24.67
N GLN A 76 -3.23 -0.39 25.13
CA GLN A 76 -3.29 -1.09 26.43
C GLN A 76 -3.15 -0.16 27.64
N HIS A 77 -2.48 0.99 27.48
CA HIS A 77 -2.35 1.98 28.54
C HIS A 77 -3.62 2.81 28.78
N PHE A 78 -4.56 2.86 27.82
CA PHE A 78 -5.84 3.57 27.98
C PHE A 78 -6.99 2.70 28.49
N THR A 79 -6.83 1.37 28.54
CA THR A 79 -7.85 0.42 29.02
C THR A 79 -7.63 -0.06 30.46
N THR A 80 -6.62 0.45 31.17
CA THR A 80 -6.35 0.10 32.58
C THR A 80 -6.58 1.32 33.48
N ILE A 81 -7.84 1.76 33.59
CA ILE A 81 -8.38 2.52 34.74
C ILE A 81 -9.83 2.09 34.92
#